data_AF-A0A8S8Z4Q6-F1
#
_entry.id   AF-A0A8S8Z4Q6-F1
#
_cell.length_a   1.000
_cell.length_b   1.000
_cell.length_c   1.000
_cell.angle_alpha   90.00
_cell.angle_beta   90.00
_cell.angle_gamma   90.00
#
_symmetry.space_group_name_H-M   'P 1'
#
loop_
_entity.id
_entity.type
_entity.pdbx_description
1 polymer ?
#
loop_
_entity_poly.entity_id
_entity_poly.type
_entity_poly.pdbx_seq_one_letter_code
_entity_poly.pdbx_strand_id
1 'polypeptide(L)'
;MINAHGGKLVNRVKDVDPSGLISVDISADLANDVENIADGIFSPLEGFLNQQDFESVISKGRLANGTAWTMPTVLDVDEETGKKMKDAGDVLLKNPDGTGIAVLHVEDVYSYDKQATMNGVYGTNDDSHPGVSKTNSMKDFLVGGKIDYIQRQNETEIRKHRMTPTQTRELFEKAVGKQLLHFKLETLHM
;
A
#
# COMPACT_ATOMS: atom_id res chain seq x y z
N MET A 1 -4.58 -17.67 18.35
CA MET A 1 -4.25 -16.36 17.73
C MET A 1 -5.33 -16.03 16.71
N ILE A 2 -5.70 -14.76 16.52
CA ILE A 2 -6.68 -14.41 15.48
C ILE A 2 -6.09 -14.63 14.09
N ASN A 3 -6.92 -15.08 13.14
CA ASN A 3 -6.51 -15.19 11.74
C ASN A 3 -6.17 -13.81 11.18
N ALA A 4 -5.29 -13.76 10.18
CA ALA A 4 -5.09 -12.53 9.42
C ALA A 4 -6.37 -12.16 8.67
N HIS A 5 -6.54 -10.87 8.40
CA HIS A 5 -7.67 -10.39 7.60
C HIS A 5 -7.63 -10.99 6.19
N GLY A 6 -8.78 -11.42 5.67
CA GLY A 6 -8.86 -12.24 4.45
C GLY A 6 -8.38 -13.69 4.60
N GLY A 7 -8.08 -14.14 5.83
CA GLY A 7 -7.81 -15.55 6.16
C GLY A 7 -6.36 -15.99 6.00
N LYS A 8 -5.52 -15.24 5.27
CA LYS A 8 -4.10 -15.55 5.06
C LYS A 8 -3.25 -14.30 5.30
N LEU A 9 -2.15 -14.47 6.03
CA LEU A 9 -1.14 -13.43 6.15
C LEU A 9 -0.34 -13.36 4.84
N VAL A 10 -0.38 -12.21 4.18
CA VAL A 10 0.38 -11.96 2.96
C VAL A 10 1.87 -11.83 3.27
N ASN A 11 2.70 -12.36 2.38
CA ASN A 11 4.14 -12.11 2.36
C ASN A 11 4.56 -11.97 0.89
N ARG A 12 5.04 -10.77 0.53
CA ARG A 12 5.54 -10.47 -0.83
C ARG A 12 7.05 -10.28 -0.89
N VAL A 13 7.80 -10.69 0.13
CA VAL A 13 9.26 -10.71 0.07
C VAL A 13 9.69 -11.76 -0.95
N LYS A 14 10.40 -11.34 -1.99
CA LYS A 14 10.82 -12.19 -3.11
C LYS A 14 12.25 -11.89 -3.51
N ASP A 15 12.92 -12.92 -3.99
CA ASP A 15 14.24 -12.80 -4.63
C ASP A 15 14.01 -12.67 -6.14
N VAL A 16 13.95 -11.43 -6.62
CA VAL A 16 13.74 -11.07 -8.02
C VAL A 16 14.88 -10.15 -8.44
N ASP A 17 15.49 -10.42 -9.60
CA ASP A 17 16.51 -9.56 -10.20
C ASP A 17 15.81 -8.39 -10.94
N PRO A 18 15.98 -7.14 -10.47
CA PRO A 18 15.35 -5.98 -11.13
C PRO A 18 16.15 -5.46 -12.33
N SER A 19 17.23 -6.13 -12.73
CA SER A 19 18.12 -5.68 -13.80
C SER A 19 17.38 -5.51 -15.14
N GLY A 20 17.55 -4.33 -15.75
CA GLY A 20 16.94 -4.00 -17.04
C GLY A 20 15.50 -3.50 -16.96
N LEU A 21 14.86 -3.49 -15.79
CA LEU A 21 13.56 -2.85 -15.61
C LEU A 21 13.69 -1.33 -15.65
N ILE A 22 12.68 -0.66 -16.21
CA ILE A 22 12.54 0.78 -16.01
C ILE A 22 12.23 1.05 -14.54
N SER A 23 12.65 2.21 -14.03
CA SER A 23 12.39 2.59 -12.64
C SER A 23 11.48 3.80 -12.53
N VAL A 24 10.64 3.80 -11.50
CA VAL A 24 9.78 4.91 -11.10
C VAL A 24 10.10 5.28 -9.66
N ASP A 25 10.38 6.55 -9.43
CA ASP A 25 10.60 7.07 -8.07
C ASP A 25 9.26 7.25 -7.36
N ILE A 26 9.18 6.80 -6.11
CA ILE A 26 8.01 6.88 -5.26
C ILE A 26 8.31 7.67 -3.98
N SER A 27 7.27 8.24 -3.39
CA SER A 27 7.37 8.98 -2.13
C SER A 27 7.72 8.05 -0.96
N ALA A 28 8.16 8.64 0.16
CA ALA A 28 8.38 7.89 1.40
C ALA A 28 7.09 7.20 1.90
N ASP A 29 5.94 7.86 1.75
CA ASP A 29 4.63 7.29 2.10
C ASP A 29 4.34 6.02 1.27
N LEU A 30 4.50 6.10 -0.05
CA LEU A 30 4.30 4.96 -0.93
C LEU A 30 5.31 3.84 -0.66
N ALA A 31 6.56 4.18 -0.32
CA ALA A 31 7.56 3.18 0.06
C ALA A 31 7.18 2.45 1.36
N ASN A 32 6.54 3.14 2.31
CA ASN A 32 5.97 2.51 3.50
C ASN A 32 4.75 1.64 3.17
N ASP A 33 3.89 2.06 2.24
CA ASP A 33 2.75 1.25 1.79
C ASP A 33 3.22 -0.04 1.11
N VAL A 34 4.23 0.04 0.25
CA VAL A 34 4.89 -1.14 -0.36
C VAL A 34 5.35 -2.12 0.72
N GLU A 35 6.03 -1.63 1.76
CA GLU A 35 6.51 -2.49 2.85
C GLU A 35 5.36 -3.06 3.69
N ASN A 36 4.30 -2.28 3.94
CA ASN A 36 3.11 -2.72 4.67
C ASN A 36 2.33 -3.81 3.93
N ILE A 37 2.22 -3.71 2.60
CA ILE A 37 1.70 -4.77 1.74
C ILE A 37 2.62 -5.99 1.86
N ALA A 38 3.92 -5.80 1.70
CA ALA A 38 4.88 -6.89 1.62
C ALA A 38 5.00 -7.73 2.89
N ASP A 39 4.97 -7.09 4.06
CA ASP A 39 5.02 -7.78 5.36
C ASP A 39 3.64 -8.28 5.82
N GLY A 40 2.58 -8.04 5.04
CA GLY A 40 1.23 -8.49 5.34
C GLY A 40 0.48 -7.67 6.37
N ILE A 41 0.97 -6.46 6.71
CA ILE A 41 0.22 -5.48 7.53
C ILE A 41 -1.09 -5.13 6.81
N PHE A 42 -1.06 -5.02 5.49
CA PHE A 42 -2.23 -4.76 4.66
C PHE A 42 -2.90 -6.03 4.09
N SER A 43 -2.70 -7.20 4.73
CA SER A 43 -3.43 -8.40 4.31
C SER A 43 -4.95 -8.11 4.23
N PRO A 44 -5.64 -8.48 3.14
CA PRO A 44 -5.23 -9.44 2.11
C PRO A 44 -4.52 -8.86 0.87
N LEU A 45 -4.18 -7.57 0.86
CA LEU A 45 -3.58 -6.94 -0.33
C LEU A 45 -2.23 -7.57 -0.69
N GLU A 46 -2.03 -7.84 -1.98
CA GLU A 46 -0.77 -8.29 -2.56
C GLU A 46 -0.06 -7.20 -3.38
N GLY A 47 -0.65 -6.01 -3.45
CA GLY A 47 -0.19 -4.88 -4.25
C GLY A 47 -1.14 -3.69 -4.19
N PHE A 48 -0.94 -2.73 -5.09
CA PHE A 48 -1.82 -1.57 -5.24
C PHE A 48 -3.12 -1.99 -5.93
N LEU A 49 -4.23 -1.35 -5.54
CA LEU A 49 -5.55 -1.72 -6.03
C LEU A 49 -5.67 -1.52 -7.54
N ASN A 50 -6.13 -2.56 -8.23
CA ASN A 50 -6.65 -2.43 -9.59
C ASN A 50 -7.97 -1.64 -9.60
N GLN A 51 -8.45 -1.28 -10.79
CA GLN A 51 -9.65 -0.46 -10.96
C GLN A 51 -10.87 -1.09 -10.29
N GLN A 52 -11.03 -2.41 -10.43
CA GLN A 52 -12.20 -3.12 -9.90
C GLN A 52 -12.24 -3.07 -8.37
N ASP A 53 -11.11 -3.32 -7.71
CA ASP A 53 -11.01 -3.24 -6.25
C ASP A 53 -11.13 -1.79 -5.78
N PHE A 54 -10.51 -0.83 -6.48
CA PHE A 54 -10.60 0.59 -6.16
C PHE A 54 -12.06 1.09 -6.17
N GLU A 55 -12.78 0.86 -7.27
CA GLU A 55 -14.19 1.27 -7.42
C GLU A 55 -15.08 0.62 -6.36
N SER A 56 -14.84 -0.65 -6.04
CA SER A 56 -15.56 -1.35 -4.97
C SER A 56 -15.26 -0.75 -3.59
N VAL A 57 -14.01 -0.38 -3.32
CA VAL A 57 -13.60 0.21 -2.04
C VAL A 57 -14.28 1.57 -1.85
N ILE A 58 -14.21 2.47 -2.83
CA ILE A 58 -14.79 3.82 -2.69
C ILE A 58 -16.33 3.80 -2.63
N SER A 59 -16.98 2.80 -3.24
CA SER A 59 -18.45 2.73 -3.27
C SER A 59 -19.06 1.90 -2.13
N LYS A 60 -18.36 0.88 -1.63
CA LYS A 60 -18.90 -0.13 -0.69
C LYS A 60 -18.05 -0.34 0.55
N GLY A 61 -16.85 0.25 0.63
CA GLY A 61 -15.88 -0.03 1.69
C GLY A 61 -15.42 -1.50 1.70
N ARG A 62 -15.35 -2.13 0.52
CA ARG A 62 -14.99 -3.54 0.34
C ARG A 62 -14.20 -3.74 -0.95
N LEU A 63 -13.24 -4.67 -0.92
CA LEU A 63 -12.65 -5.23 -2.14
C LEU A 63 -13.73 -5.88 -3.02
N ALA A 64 -13.44 -6.08 -4.30
CA ALA A 64 -14.36 -6.66 -5.27
C ALA A 64 -14.82 -8.07 -4.87
N ASN A 65 -13.98 -8.81 -4.15
CA ASN A 65 -14.31 -10.13 -3.59
C ASN A 65 -15.18 -10.08 -2.32
N GLY A 66 -15.59 -8.89 -1.86
CA GLY A 66 -16.45 -8.66 -0.70
C GLY A 66 -15.71 -8.50 0.64
N THR A 67 -14.39 -8.67 0.68
CA THR A 67 -13.58 -8.47 1.90
C THR A 67 -13.63 -7.01 2.33
N ALA A 68 -13.88 -6.75 3.61
CA ALA A 68 -13.95 -5.38 4.14
C ALA A 68 -12.61 -4.65 3.95
N TRP A 69 -12.63 -3.49 3.32
CA TRP A 69 -11.45 -2.66 3.09
C TRP A 69 -11.91 -1.25 2.72
N THR A 70 -11.63 -0.27 3.58
CA THR A 70 -12.30 1.05 3.51
C THR A 70 -11.38 2.18 3.06
N MET A 71 -10.08 1.93 2.95
CA MET A 71 -9.09 2.95 2.56
C MET A 71 -8.33 2.46 1.33
N PRO A 72 -8.46 3.11 0.16
CA PRO A 72 -7.80 2.64 -1.05
C PRO A 72 -6.27 2.76 -0.91
N THR A 73 -5.56 1.69 -1.22
CA THR A 73 -4.09 1.66 -1.28
C THR A 73 -3.67 1.74 -2.73
N VAL A 74 -3.22 2.93 -3.16
CA VAL A 74 -3.06 3.26 -4.58
C VAL A 74 -1.72 3.92 -4.86
N LEU A 75 -1.26 3.78 -6.11
CA LEU A 75 -0.08 4.44 -6.65
C LEU A 75 -0.53 5.42 -7.73
N ASP A 76 -0.44 6.73 -7.46
CA ASP A 76 -0.80 7.76 -8.42
C ASP A 76 0.37 8.22 -9.28
N VAL A 77 0.12 8.41 -10.57
CA VAL A 77 1.10 8.82 -11.58
C VAL A 77 0.47 9.79 -12.57
N ASP A 78 1.30 10.59 -13.24
CA ASP A 78 0.87 11.32 -14.43
C ASP A 78 0.63 10.37 -15.62
N GLU A 79 -0.04 10.88 -16.65
CA GLU A 79 -0.41 10.09 -17.84
C GLU A 79 0.80 9.49 -18.56
N GLU A 80 1.90 10.22 -18.69
CA GLU A 80 3.09 9.77 -19.40
C GLU A 80 3.78 8.63 -18.65
N THR A 81 3.93 8.79 -17.34
CA THR A 81 4.48 7.76 -16.46
C THR A 81 3.59 6.52 -16.47
N GLY A 82 2.27 6.68 -16.36
CA GLY A 82 1.31 5.57 -16.44
C GLY A 82 1.39 4.79 -17.74
N LYS A 83 1.51 5.47 -18.89
CA LYS A 83 1.70 4.81 -20.20
C LYS A 83 3.00 3.99 -20.23
N LYS A 84 4.12 4.57 -19.80
CA LYS A 84 5.42 3.87 -19.75
C LYS A 84 5.37 2.64 -18.86
N MET A 85 4.73 2.74 -17.70
CA MET A 85 4.56 1.61 -16.77
C MET A 85 3.72 0.50 -17.39
N LYS A 86 2.61 0.86 -18.04
CA LYS A 86 1.74 -0.10 -18.75
C LYS A 86 2.47 -0.83 -19.87
N ASP A 87 3.26 -0.11 -20.67
CA ASP A 87 4.01 -0.69 -21.79
C ASP A 87 5.15 -1.60 -21.30
N ALA A 88 5.76 -1.28 -20.16
CA ALA A 88 6.83 -2.08 -19.56
C ALA A 88 6.31 -3.37 -18.89
N GLY A 89 5.12 -3.34 -18.31
CA GLY A 89 4.53 -4.45 -17.55
C GLY A 89 5.15 -4.59 -16.16
N ASP A 90 6.47 -4.82 -16.08
CA ASP A 90 7.20 -4.88 -14.82
C ASP A 90 8.05 -3.63 -14.62
N VAL A 91 7.93 -2.99 -13.45
CA VAL A 91 8.63 -1.74 -13.14
C VAL A 91 9.24 -1.75 -11.75
N LEU A 92 10.46 -1.22 -11.64
CA LEU A 92 11.18 -1.08 -10.38
C LEU A 92 10.73 0.19 -9.65
N LEU A 93 10.18 0.04 -8.45
CA LEU A 93 9.85 1.15 -7.56
C LEU A 93 11.06 1.54 -6.72
N LYS A 94 11.47 2.81 -6.82
CA LYS A 94 12.60 3.38 -6.07
C LYS A 94 12.12 4.29 -4.97
N ASN A 95 12.62 4.07 -3.75
CA ASN A 95 12.35 4.96 -2.64
C ASN A 95 13.13 6.30 -2.78
N PRO A 96 12.87 7.30 -1.92
CA PRO A 96 13.58 8.59 -1.97
C PRO A 96 15.10 8.53 -1.77
N ASP A 97 15.62 7.43 -1.19
CA ASP A 97 17.07 7.20 -1.06
C ASP A 97 17.70 6.68 -2.38
N GLY A 98 16.91 6.52 -3.44
CA GLY A 98 17.32 5.96 -4.73
C GLY A 98 17.44 4.44 -4.74
N THR A 99 17.00 3.76 -3.67
CA THR A 99 17.05 2.31 -3.54
C THR A 99 15.84 1.68 -4.24
N GLY A 100 16.08 0.73 -5.12
CA GLY A 100 15.01 -0.09 -5.71
C GLY A 100 14.47 -1.08 -4.69
N ILE A 101 13.24 -0.90 -4.23
CA ILE A 101 12.69 -1.67 -3.09
C ILE A 101 11.69 -2.75 -3.51
N ALA A 102 11.02 -2.58 -4.66
CA ALA A 102 10.02 -3.52 -5.13
C ALA A 102 9.91 -3.52 -6.66
N VAL A 103 9.53 -4.66 -7.22
CA VAL A 103 9.01 -4.76 -8.59
C VAL A 103 7.49 -4.70 -8.51
N LEU A 104 6.87 -3.83 -9.30
CA LEU A 104 5.42 -3.79 -9.50
C LEU A 104 5.10 -4.48 -10.84
N HIS A 105 4.27 -5.50 -10.77
CA HIS A 105 3.67 -6.18 -11.92
C HIS A 105 2.37 -5.46 -12.28
N VAL A 106 2.43 -4.57 -13.25
CA VAL A 106 1.33 -3.70 -13.66
C VAL A 106 0.20 -4.53 -14.27
N GLU A 107 -0.97 -4.48 -13.64
CA GLU A 107 -2.20 -5.15 -14.12
C GLU A 107 -3.08 -4.15 -14.89
N ASP A 108 -3.21 -2.92 -14.39
CA ASP A 108 -3.95 -1.87 -15.05
C ASP A 108 -3.43 -0.45 -14.74
N VAL A 109 -3.82 0.48 -15.60
CA VAL A 109 -3.61 1.93 -15.43
C VAL A 109 -4.92 2.61 -15.79
N TYR A 110 -5.47 3.37 -14.86
CA TYR A 110 -6.84 3.90 -14.96
C TYR A 110 -6.95 5.30 -14.37
N SER A 111 -7.83 6.12 -14.96
CA SER A 111 -8.25 7.40 -14.38
C SER A 111 -9.34 7.17 -13.33
N TYR A 112 -9.49 8.11 -12.41
CA TYR A 112 -10.48 8.03 -11.33
C TYR A 112 -11.11 9.38 -11.03
N ASP A 113 -12.31 9.37 -10.45
CA ASP A 113 -13.00 10.57 -10.00
C ASP A 113 -12.56 10.92 -8.56
N LYS A 114 -11.76 11.98 -8.43
CA LYS A 114 -11.29 12.49 -7.14
C LYS A 114 -12.44 12.88 -6.21
N GLN A 115 -13.50 13.52 -6.70
CA GLN A 115 -14.64 13.93 -5.87
C GLN A 115 -15.43 12.72 -5.37
N ALA A 116 -15.68 11.75 -6.25
CA ALA A 116 -16.33 10.50 -5.85
C ALA A 116 -15.48 9.74 -4.81
N THR A 117 -14.16 9.75 -4.98
CA THR A 117 -13.20 9.14 -4.05
C THR A 117 -13.25 9.82 -2.68
N MET A 118 -13.17 11.14 -2.62
CA MET A 118 -13.20 11.90 -1.37
C MET A 118 -14.53 11.71 -0.62
N ASN A 119 -15.66 11.77 -1.32
CA ASN A 119 -16.96 11.44 -0.75
C ASN A 119 -17.03 10.00 -0.23
N GLY A 120 -16.59 9.03 -1.03
CA GLY A 120 -16.67 7.61 -0.69
C GLY A 120 -15.79 7.22 0.50
N VAL A 121 -14.61 7.84 0.63
CA VAL A 121 -13.62 7.49 1.65
C VAL A 121 -13.75 8.36 2.90
N TYR A 122 -13.96 9.68 2.75
CA TYR A 122 -13.97 10.64 3.86
C TYR A 122 -15.36 11.15 4.22
N GLY A 123 -16.37 10.90 3.37
CA GLY A 123 -17.72 11.43 3.56
C GLY A 123 -17.85 12.94 3.32
N THR A 124 -16.83 13.59 2.76
CA THR A 124 -16.79 15.04 2.51
C THR A 124 -15.83 15.39 1.37
N ASN A 125 -16.03 16.56 0.75
CA ASN A 125 -15.07 17.21 -0.17
C ASN A 125 -14.51 18.51 0.43
N ASP A 126 -14.65 18.73 1.74
CA ASP A 126 -14.11 19.90 2.41
C ASP A 126 -12.57 19.85 2.41
N ASP A 127 -11.94 20.80 1.71
CA ASP A 127 -10.49 20.87 1.53
C ASP A 127 -9.73 21.08 2.85
N SER A 128 -10.41 21.50 3.93
CA SER A 128 -9.82 21.52 5.27
C SER A 128 -9.56 20.13 5.86
N HIS A 129 -10.22 19.09 5.33
CA HIS A 129 -9.96 17.71 5.74
C HIS A 129 -8.63 17.21 5.14
N PRO A 130 -7.65 16.76 5.95
CA PRO A 130 -6.32 16.38 5.44
C PRO A 130 -6.35 15.30 4.35
N GLY A 131 -7.27 14.34 4.46
CA GLY A 131 -7.47 13.32 3.43
C GLY A 131 -7.97 13.88 2.10
N VAL A 132 -8.86 14.88 2.14
CA VAL A 132 -9.40 15.54 0.94
C VAL A 132 -8.27 16.32 0.26
N SER A 133 -7.52 17.12 1.03
CA SER A 133 -6.36 17.85 0.52
C SER A 133 -5.32 16.91 -0.11
N LYS A 134 -5.04 15.77 0.53
CA LYS A 134 -4.16 14.73 -0.02
C LYS A 134 -4.69 14.22 -1.37
N THR A 135 -5.94 13.78 -1.47
CA THR A 135 -6.53 13.29 -2.73
C THR A 135 -6.55 14.36 -3.83
N ASN A 136 -6.80 15.63 -3.49
CA ASN A 136 -6.74 16.72 -4.46
C ASN A 136 -5.34 16.89 -5.07
N SER A 137 -4.29 16.68 -4.27
CA SER A 137 -2.89 16.79 -4.70
C SER A 137 -2.35 15.59 -5.49
N MET A 138 -3.04 14.45 -5.45
CA MET A 138 -2.65 13.25 -6.21
C MET A 138 -2.71 13.51 -7.72
N LYS A 139 -1.97 12.70 -8.48
CA LYS A 139 -2.04 12.68 -9.94
C LYS A 139 -3.34 12.05 -10.45
N ASP A 140 -3.56 12.11 -11.75
CA ASP A 140 -4.87 11.81 -12.37
C ASP A 140 -5.03 10.34 -12.79
N PHE A 141 -3.94 9.55 -12.79
CA PHE A 141 -3.97 8.13 -13.09
C PHE A 141 -3.49 7.32 -11.89
N LEU A 142 -4.06 6.13 -11.71
CA LEU A 142 -3.64 5.14 -10.74
C LEU A 142 -3.12 3.91 -11.47
N VAL A 143 -2.15 3.25 -10.85
CA VAL A 143 -1.57 1.99 -11.34
C VAL A 143 -1.88 0.88 -10.35
N GLY A 144 -2.61 -0.13 -10.81
CA GLY A 144 -2.90 -1.33 -10.05
C GLY A 144 -1.97 -2.47 -10.43
N GLY A 145 -1.66 -3.33 -9.45
CA GLY A 145 -0.78 -4.46 -9.69
C GLY A 145 -0.15 -5.03 -8.44
N LYS A 146 0.29 -6.28 -8.54
CA LYS A 146 0.97 -6.99 -7.44
C LYS A 146 2.41 -6.53 -7.31
N ILE A 147 2.93 -6.56 -6.10
CA ILE A 147 4.33 -6.22 -5.83
C ILE A 147 5.14 -7.45 -5.47
N ASP A 148 6.41 -7.43 -5.83
CA ASP A 148 7.46 -8.29 -5.29
C ASP A 148 8.47 -7.41 -4.56
N TYR A 149 8.56 -7.57 -3.25
CA TYR A 149 9.42 -6.77 -2.38
C TYR A 149 10.82 -7.38 -2.32
N ILE A 150 11.76 -6.70 -2.95
CA ILE A 150 13.11 -7.21 -3.21
C ILE A 150 14.13 -6.74 -2.18
N GLN A 151 13.93 -5.54 -1.62
CA GLN A 151 14.88 -4.96 -0.68
C GLN A 151 14.18 -4.13 0.39
N ARG A 152 14.58 -4.36 1.65
CA ARG A 152 14.10 -3.54 2.77
C ARG A 152 14.62 -2.11 2.67
N GLN A 153 13.77 -1.17 3.04
CA GLN A 153 14.19 0.22 3.22
C GLN A 153 15.30 0.32 4.27
N ASN A 154 16.17 1.32 4.12
CA ASN A 154 17.29 1.56 5.02
C ASN A 154 16.85 1.62 6.49
N GLU A 155 17.72 1.13 7.38
CA GLU A 155 17.47 1.16 8.82
C GLU A 155 17.59 2.59 9.35
N THR A 156 16.65 2.98 10.21
CA THR A 156 16.66 4.25 10.95
C THR A 156 16.49 3.94 12.43
N GLU A 157 16.78 4.90 13.33
CA GLU A 157 16.61 4.69 14.77
C GLU A 157 15.19 4.23 15.15
N ILE A 158 14.16 4.74 14.46
CA ILE A 158 12.77 4.33 14.68
C ILE A 158 12.53 2.92 14.12
N ARG A 159 13.08 2.61 12.95
CA ARG A 159 12.86 1.32 12.27
C ARG A 159 13.52 0.14 12.98
N LYS A 160 14.54 0.36 13.84
CA LYS A 160 15.10 -0.68 14.74
C LYS A 160 14.06 -1.34 15.65
N HIS A 161 12.97 -0.62 15.95
CA HIS A 161 11.88 -1.11 16.78
C HIS A 161 10.71 -1.70 15.97
N ARG A 162 10.79 -1.69 14.63
CA ARG A 162 9.74 -2.22 13.77
C ARG A 162 9.77 -3.75 13.81
N MET A 163 8.64 -4.34 14.15
CA MET A 163 8.42 -5.78 14.07
C MET A 163 7.37 -6.09 13.00
N THR A 164 7.62 -7.11 12.17
CA THR A 164 6.64 -7.59 11.20
C THR A 164 5.46 -8.29 11.89
N PRO A 165 4.32 -8.44 11.21
CA PRO A 165 3.22 -9.28 11.70
C PRO A 165 3.68 -10.69 12.07
N THR A 166 4.58 -11.30 11.31
CA THR A 166 5.14 -12.63 11.64
C THR A 166 5.93 -12.59 12.96
N GLN A 167 6.85 -11.65 13.11
CA GLN A 167 7.69 -11.54 14.31
C GLN A 167 6.86 -11.25 15.57
N THR A 168 5.87 -10.36 15.48
CA THR A 168 4.97 -10.08 16.62
C THR A 168 4.13 -11.29 16.98
N ARG A 169 3.58 -12.01 15.99
CA ARG A 169 2.85 -13.26 16.21
C ARG A 169 3.70 -14.31 16.91
N GLU A 170 4.92 -14.58 16.42
CA GLU A 170 5.85 -15.52 17.04
C GLU A 170 6.21 -15.15 18.49
N LEU A 171 6.40 -13.85 18.76
CA LEU A 171 6.66 -13.35 20.11
C LEU A 171 5.46 -13.61 21.04
N PHE A 172 4.24 -13.45 20.53
CA PHE A 172 3.01 -13.65 21.31
C PHE A 172 2.65 -15.12 21.52
N GLU A 173 2.97 -16.03 20.60
CA GLU A 173 2.76 -17.47 20.81
C GLU A 173 3.55 -18.00 21.99
N LYS A 174 4.74 -17.43 22.23
CA LYS A 174 5.57 -17.76 23.40
C LYS A 174 4.97 -17.24 24.71
N ALA A 175 4.01 -16.31 24.66
CA ALA A 175 3.33 -15.75 25.82
C ALA A 175 1.99 -16.46 26.07
N VAL A 176 2.03 -17.59 26.78
CA VAL A 176 0.86 -18.43 27.07
C VAL A 176 -0.25 -17.68 27.85
N GLY A 177 -1.50 -17.85 27.43
CA GLY A 177 -2.69 -17.45 28.21
C GLY A 177 -3.02 -15.95 28.23
N LYS A 178 -2.45 -15.15 27.32
CA LYS A 178 -2.65 -13.69 27.31
C LYS A 178 -3.66 -13.24 26.25
N GLN A 179 -4.55 -12.33 26.65
CA GLN A 179 -5.24 -11.43 25.74
C GLN A 179 -4.32 -10.25 25.44
N LEU A 180 -4.30 -9.82 24.18
CA LEU A 180 -3.48 -8.71 23.71
C LEU A 180 -4.38 -7.53 23.38
N LEU A 181 -4.02 -6.37 23.90
CA LEU A 181 -4.66 -5.09 23.59
C LEU A 181 -3.68 -4.24 22.81
N HIS A 182 -4.08 -3.78 21.62
CA HIS A 182 -3.30 -2.87 20.80
C HIS A 182 -3.73 -1.42 21.06
N PHE A 183 -2.76 -0.53 21.19
CA PHE A 183 -2.97 0.91 21.28
C PHE A 183 -2.23 1.60 20.13
N LYS A 184 -2.97 2.37 19.33
CA LYS A 184 -2.40 3.31 18.36
C LYS A 184 -2.32 4.68 19.03
N LEU A 185 -1.13 5.28 19.05
CA LEU A 185 -0.91 6.66 19.49
C LEU A 185 -0.40 7.48 18.30
N GLU A 186 -1.00 8.63 18.09
CA GLU A 186 -0.59 9.61 17.09
C GLU A 186 -0.74 10.99 17.71
N THR A 187 0.36 11.74 17.80
CA THR A 187 0.34 13.10 18.33
C THR A 187 0.23 14.07 17.16
N LEU A 188 -0.95 14.66 16.99
CA LEU A 188 -1.16 15.73 16.02
C LEU A 188 -0.37 16.96 16.47
N HIS A 189 0.63 17.33 15.69
CA HIS A 189 1.24 18.65 15.82
C HIS A 189 0.35 19.61 15.02
N MET A 190 -0.39 20.46 15.74
CA MET A 190 -1.16 21.56 15.16
C MET A 190 -0.25 22.75 14.84
#